data_AF-A0A2M7B0D2-F1
#
_entry.id   AF-A0A2M7B0D2-F1
#
_cell.length_a   1.000
_cell.length_b   1.000
_cell.length_c   1.000
_cell.angle_alpha   90.00
_cell.angle_beta   90.00
_cell.angle_gamma   90.00
#
_symmetry.space_group_name_H-M   'P 1'
#
loop_
_entity.id
_entity.type
_entity.pdbx_description
1 polymer ?
#
loop_
_entity_poly.entity_id
_entity_poly.type
_entity_poly.pdbx_seq_one_letter_code
_entity_poly.pdbx_strand_id
1 'polypeptide(L)' 'MAELNLITCIVQRGKADKVIKDAIKSGAEGATVFYARGTGVRQKLGFWGKIITPEKEVILIVTKKEETNAVFESIIKS' A
#
# COMPACT_ATOMS: atom_id res chain seq x y z
N MET A 1 7.39 26.51 1.64
CA MET A 1 7.47 25.12 1.14
C MET A 1 6.05 24.58 1.08
N ALA A 2 5.67 23.87 0.01
CA ALA A 2 4.38 23.18 -0.01
C ALA A 2 4.41 22.04 1.01
N GLU A 3 3.32 21.87 1.77
CA GLU A 3 3.20 20.79 2.76
C GLU A 3 2.80 19.49 2.02
N LEU A 4 3.66 18.47 2.12
CA LEU A 4 3.49 17.19 1.44
C LEU A 4 3.34 16.08 2.47
N ASN A 5 2.51 15.09 2.15
CA ASN A 5 2.35 13.88 2.93
C ASN A 5 2.87 12.67 2.15
N LEU A 6 3.34 11.66 2.88
CA LEU A 6 3.71 10.37 2.35
C LEU A 6 2.77 9.30 2.89
N ILE A 7 1.95 8.74 2.00
CA ILE A 7 1.12 7.59 2.30
C ILE A 7 1.95 6.33 2.05
N THR A 8 2.04 5.45 3.06
CA THR A 8 2.68 4.15 2.95
C THR A 8 1.62 3.06 3.09
N CYS A 9 1.48 2.23 2.05
CA CYS A 9 0.54 1.11 2.03
C CYS A 9 1.29 -0.20 1.82
N ILE A 10 0.90 -1.25 2.55
CA ILE A 10 1.51 -2.58 2.44
C ILE A 10 0.42 -3.57 2.06
N VAL A 11 0.58 -4.23 0.92
CA VAL A 11 -0.40 -5.18 0.37
C VAL A 11 0.21 -6.55 0.13
N GLN A 12 -0.64 -7.54 -0.14
CA GLN A 12 -0.15 -8.84 -0.65
C GLN A 12 0.43 -8.66 -2.05
N ARG A 13 1.45 -9.44 -2.40
CA ARG A 13 2.04 -9.42 -3.72
C ARG A 13 0.98 -9.61 -4.82
N GLY A 14 1.09 -8.83 -5.91
CA GLY A 14 0.13 -8.82 -7.01
C GLY A 14 -1.13 -8.00 -6.76
N LYS A 15 -1.18 -7.21 -5.67
CA LYS A 15 -2.32 -6.31 -5.37
C LYS A 15 -1.97 -4.84 -5.54
N ALA A 16 -0.69 -4.47 -5.67
CA ALA A 16 -0.29 -3.07 -5.76
C ALA A 16 -0.95 -2.31 -6.93
N ASP A 17 -1.01 -2.92 -8.11
CA ASP A 17 -1.57 -2.28 -9.31
C ASP A 17 -3.00 -1.77 -9.14
N LYS A 18 -3.84 -2.51 -8.41
CA LYS A 18 -5.23 -2.09 -8.15
C LYS A 18 -5.25 -0.84 -7.27
N VAL A 19 -4.51 -0.89 -6.16
CA VAL A 19 -4.40 0.23 -5.20
C VAL A 19 -3.84 1.48 -5.88
N ILE A 20 -2.82 1.34 -6.71
CA ILE A 20 -2.20 2.46 -7.43
C ILE A 20 -3.17 3.09 -8.42
N LYS A 21 -3.92 2.27 -9.18
CA LYS A 21 -4.94 2.79 -10.12
C LYS A 21 -6.00 3.59 -9.40
N ASP A 22 -6.45 3.14 -8.25
CA ASP A 22 -7.48 3.86 -7.48
C ASP A 22 -6.92 5.11 -6.81
N ALA A 23 -5.68 5.09 -6.33
CA ALA A 23 -4.96 6.28 -5.86
C ALA A 23 -4.86 7.35 -6.96
N ILE A 24 -4.45 6.96 -8.16
CA ILE A 24 -4.30 7.88 -9.31
C ILE A 24 -5.65 8.50 -9.70
N LYS A 25 -6.72 7.70 -9.76
CA LYS A 25 -8.08 8.22 -10.01
C LYS A 25 -8.54 9.24 -8.98
N SER A 26 -8.04 9.15 -7.75
CA SER A 26 -8.38 10.08 -6.66
C SER A 26 -7.45 11.29 -6.53
N GLY A 27 -6.50 11.46 -7.45
CA GLY A 27 -5.64 12.65 -7.51
C GLY A 27 -4.15 12.41 -7.23
N ALA A 28 -3.73 11.17 -6.94
CA ALA A 28 -2.30 10.87 -6.83
C ALA A 28 -1.63 10.98 -8.22
N GLU A 29 -0.46 11.62 -8.28
CA GLU A 29 0.29 11.76 -9.53
C GLU A 29 1.06 10.48 -9.89
N GLY A 30 1.39 9.66 -8.90
CA GLY A 30 2.11 8.39 -9.10
C GLY A 30 2.37 7.65 -7.79
N ALA A 31 3.09 6.53 -7.90
CA ALA A 31 3.49 5.72 -6.76
C ALA A 31 4.83 5.02 -7.01
N THR A 32 5.61 4.81 -5.96
CA THR A 32 6.79 3.93 -5.98
C THR A 32 6.41 2.60 -5.34
N VAL A 33 6.81 1.49 -5.95
CA VAL A 33 6.51 0.14 -5.47
C VAL A 33 7.79 -0.68 -5.36
N PHE A 34 7.92 -1.44 -4.28
CA PHE A 34 8.99 -2.42 -4.14
C PHE A 34 8.50 -3.67 -3.42
N TYR A 35 9.19 -4.79 -3.68
CA TYR A 35 8.92 -6.04 -2.99
C TYR A 35 9.42 -6.00 -1.55
N ALA A 36 8.62 -6.57 -0.66
CA ALA A 36 8.94 -6.68 0.74
C ALA A 36 8.56 -8.06 1.28
N ARG A 37 9.03 -8.34 2.50
CA ARG A 37 8.59 -9.48 3.29
C ARG A 37 8.02 -8.98 4.60
N GLY A 38 6.90 -9.55 5.05
CA GLY A 38 6.22 -9.09 6.25
C GLY A 38 5.59 -10.21 7.06
N THR A 39 5.76 -10.15 8.37
CA THR A 39 5.12 -11.05 9.34
C THR A 39 3.77 -10.48 9.81
N GLY A 40 2.91 -11.29 10.41
CA GLY A 40 1.60 -10.81 10.86
C GLY A 40 0.70 -11.88 11.46
N VAL A 41 -0.58 -11.56 11.69
CA VAL A 41 -1.53 -12.43 12.43
C VAL A 41 -1.61 -13.86 11.87
N ARG A 42 -1.47 -14.03 10.56
CA ARG A 42 -1.47 -15.35 9.88
C ARG A 42 -0.29 -16.26 10.25
N GLN A 43 0.82 -15.74 10.76
CA GLN A 43 1.90 -16.59 11.28
C GLN A 43 1.56 -17.26 12.62
N LYS A 44 0.46 -16.87 13.28
CA LYS A 44 -0.07 -17.58 14.46
C LYS A 44 -0.66 -18.96 14.14
N LEU A 45 -0.70 -19.37 12.85
CA LEU A 45 -1.19 -20.68 12.40
C LEU A 45 -0.22 -21.85 12.64
N GLY A 46 0.87 -21.66 13.40
CA GLY A 46 1.80 -22.73 13.75
C GLY A 46 2.56 -23.29 12.54
N PHE A 47 2.58 -24.63 12.37
CA PHE A 47 3.26 -25.30 11.25
C PHE A 47 2.83 -24.78 9.88
N TRP A 48 1.54 -24.48 9.71
CA TRP A 48 0.97 -23.91 8.49
C TRP A 48 1.50 -22.50 8.17
N GLY A 49 1.84 -21.72 9.21
CA GLY A 49 2.43 -20.39 9.06
C GLY A 49 3.85 -20.38 8.47
N LYS A 50 4.58 -21.51 8.55
CA LYS A 50 5.92 -21.66 7.96
C LYS A 50 5.88 -21.91 6.44
N ILE A 51 4.77 -22.42 5.91
CA ILE A 51 4.62 -22.74 4.48
C ILE A 51 4.22 -21.49 3.68
N ILE A 52 3.65 -20.47 4.35
CA ILE A 52 3.20 -19.24 3.69
C ILE A 52 4.41 -18.33 3.42
N THR A 53 4.71 -18.09 2.14
CA THR A 53 5.69 -17.08 1.72
C THR A 53 5.16 -15.69 2.10
N PRO A 54 5.86 -14.93 2.98
CA PRO A 54 5.36 -13.65 3.47
C PRO A 54 5.59 -12.52 2.45
N GLU A 55 5.28 -12.74 1.18
CA GLU A 55 5.55 -11.79 0.10
C GLU A 55 4.55 -10.63 0.10
N LYS A 56 5.10 -9.42 0.07
CA LYS A 56 4.38 -8.17 0.15
C LYS A 56 4.87 -7.24 -0.95
N GLU A 57 4.05 -6.24 -1.23
CA GLU A 57 4.43 -5.06 -1.98
C GLU A 57 4.20 -3.85 -1.06
N VAL A 58 5.19 -2.96 -1.01
CA VAL A 58 5.08 -1.67 -0.32
C VAL A 58 4.90 -0.60 -1.37
N ILE A 59 3.90 0.24 -1.17
CA ILE A 59 3.50 1.32 -2.05
C ILE A 59 3.73 2.62 -1.31
N LEU A 60 4.47 3.54 -1.94
CA LEU A 60 4.73 4.88 -1.46
C LEU A 60 4.07 5.89 -2.39
N ILE A 61 3.22 6.76 -1.85
CA ILE A 61 2.50 7.79 -2.61
C ILE A 61 2.74 9.13 -1.93
N VAL A 62 3.29 10.08 -2.68
CA VAL A 62 3.46 11.48 -2.22
C VAL A 62 2.24 12.27 -2.68
N THR A 63 1.63 13.02 -1.76
CA THR A 63 0.43 13.83 -2.03
C THR A 63 0.59 15.24 -1.49
N LYS A 64 -0.08 16.21 -2.11
CA LYS A 64 -0.32 17.50 -1.44
C LYS A 64 -1.24 17.28 -0.25
N LYS A 65 -1.16 18.14 0.76
CA LYS A 65 -1.99 18.03 1.97
C LYS A 65 -3.48 17.98 1.65
N GLU A 66 -3.93 18.78 0.69
CA GLU A 66 -5.35 18.87 0.30
C GLU A 66 -5.87 17.57 -0.35
N GLU A 67 -5.01 16.85 -1.05
CA GLU A 67 -5.34 15.61 -1.78
C GLU A 67 -5.22 14.35 -0.89
N THR A 68 -4.50 14.46 0.22
CA THR A 68 -4.08 13.31 1.05
C THR A 68 -5.27 12.46 1.51
N ASN A 69 -6.33 13.10 2.02
CA ASN A 69 -7.50 12.38 2.54
C ASN A 69 -8.27 11.67 1.42
N ALA A 70 -8.42 12.31 0.25
CA ALA A 70 -9.11 11.71 -0.89
C ALA A 70 -8.37 10.47 -1.40
N VAL A 71 -7.04 10.56 -1.51
CA VAL A 71 -6.18 9.45 -1.92
C VAL A 71 -6.20 8.32 -0.88
N PHE A 72 -6.09 8.66 0.40
CA PHE A 72 -6.10 7.69 1.50
C PHE A 72 -7.43 6.90 1.56
N GLU A 73 -8.56 7.60 1.45
CA GLU A 73 -9.88 6.97 1.44
C GLU A 73 -10.11 6.09 0.21
N SER A 74 -9.56 6.49 -0.94
CA SER A 74 -9.64 5.70 -2.17
C SER A 74 -8.93 4.35 -2.01
N ILE A 75 -7.68 4.37 -1.52
CA ILE A 75 -6.88 3.14 -1.38
C ILE A 75 -7.38 2.18 -0.29
N ILE A 76 -8.14 2.67 0.70
CA ILE A 76 -8.78 1.81 1.71
C ILE A 76 -9.94 1.00 1.13
N LYS A 77 -10.63 1.55 0.12
CA LYS A 77 -11.80 0.93 -0.52
C LYS A 77 -11.43 0.00 -1.69
N SER A 78 -10.16 0.02 -2.10
CA SER A 78 -9.58 -0.82 -3.15
C SER A 78 -9.56 -2.32 -2.83
#